data_AF-A0A954ZNQ7-F1
#
_entry.id   AF-A0A954ZNQ7-F1
#
_cell.length_a   1.000
_cell.length_b   1.000
_cell.length_c   1.000
_cell.angle_alpha   90.00
_cell.angle_beta   90.00
_cell.angle_gamma   90.00
#
_symmetry.space_group_name_H-M   'P 1'
#
loop_
_entity.id
_entity.type
_entity.pdbx_description
1 polymer ?
#
loop_
_entity_poly.entity_id
_entity_poly.type
_entity_poly.pdbx_seq_one_letter_code
_entity_poly.pdbx_strand_id
1 'polypeptide(L)'
;TGEQRNGAHFLSGRGLGGGVAYVGALCYPDFDYALSGNLSGFFPYPLQNQNTQNWDFMVTAHEWGHNFGAPHTHQQSPLSNIDNCGNGNCSQLPGTIMSYCHLCGNGTGDVNLNFHPQNINSWMLAYLGSTGLYSGDGAPCDLTGNPLCNETGCIADTNGDGILSPADFSAWVAAFNAGAAACDQNGDGSCT
;
A
#
# COMPACT_ATOMS: atom_id res chain seq x y z
N THR A 1 -24.46 -12.78 0.20
CA THR A 1 -23.10 -13.22 -0.16
C THR A 1 -22.17 -12.13 0.33
N GLY A 2 -21.18 -12.49 1.14
CA GLY A 2 -20.21 -11.54 1.65
C GLY A 2 -18.83 -12.10 1.34
N GLU A 3 -18.05 -11.36 0.55
CA GLU A 3 -16.66 -11.72 0.28
C GLU A 3 -15.82 -11.44 1.51
N GLN A 4 -14.92 -12.36 1.85
CA GLN A 4 -13.93 -12.15 2.89
C GLN A 4 -12.90 -11.14 2.38
N ARG A 5 -12.63 -10.10 3.17
CA ARG A 5 -11.64 -9.06 2.87
C ARG A 5 -10.65 -8.98 4.02
N ASN A 6 -9.38 -8.73 3.70
CA ASN A 6 -8.32 -8.57 4.69
C ASN A 6 -8.04 -7.09 5.03
N GLY A 7 -8.69 -6.17 4.30
CA GLY A 7 -8.78 -4.77 4.63
C GLY A 7 -9.64 -3.96 3.66
N ALA A 8 -9.91 -2.70 4.02
CA ALA A 8 -10.72 -1.76 3.24
C ALA A 8 -10.05 -0.37 3.17
N HIS A 9 -10.18 0.31 2.04
CA HIS A 9 -9.65 1.67 1.90
C HIS A 9 -10.77 2.62 1.46
N PHE A 10 -11.01 3.66 2.24
CA PHE A 10 -11.94 4.72 1.87
C PHE A 10 -11.23 5.85 1.13
N LEU A 11 -11.61 6.05 -0.15
CA LEU A 11 -11.05 7.09 -1.00
C LEU A 11 -12.00 8.29 -1.05
N SER A 12 -11.49 9.49 -0.74
CA SER A 12 -12.30 10.71 -0.72
C SER A 12 -11.59 11.91 -1.36
N GLY A 13 -12.29 12.59 -2.28
CA GLY A 13 -11.87 13.89 -2.78
C GLY A 13 -12.14 15.06 -1.81
N ARG A 14 -12.74 14.80 -0.64
CA ARG A 14 -12.98 15.84 0.36
C ARG A 14 -11.65 16.30 0.96
N GLY A 15 -11.48 17.60 1.16
CA GLY A 15 -10.32 18.18 1.86
C GLY A 15 -10.34 17.85 3.35
N LEU A 16 -9.81 16.68 3.71
CA LEU A 16 -9.74 16.14 5.07
C LEU A 16 -8.37 16.36 5.74
N GLY A 17 -7.37 16.81 4.97
CA GLY A 17 -6.04 17.19 5.45
C GLY A 17 -4.97 16.11 5.29
N GLY A 18 -5.29 14.95 4.71
CA GLY A 18 -4.36 13.83 4.61
C GLY A 18 -5.07 12.49 4.47
N GLY A 19 -4.32 11.42 4.74
CA GLY A 19 -4.86 10.10 5.03
C GLY A 19 -4.71 9.75 6.52
N VAL A 20 -5.30 8.63 6.91
CA VAL A 20 -5.10 8.01 8.23
C VAL A 20 -5.32 6.50 8.14
N ALA A 21 -4.47 5.76 8.83
CA ALA A 21 -4.55 4.31 8.97
C ALA A 21 -3.99 3.84 10.31
N TYR A 22 -4.46 2.68 10.76
CA TYR A 22 -3.84 1.96 11.87
C TYR A 22 -2.55 1.27 11.42
N VAL A 23 -1.58 1.20 12.33
CA VAL A 23 -0.27 0.60 12.05
C VAL A 23 -0.31 -0.90 12.35
N GLY A 24 -0.09 -1.75 11.34
CA GLY A 24 -0.15 -3.22 11.44
C GLY A 24 -1.55 -3.70 11.76
N ALA A 25 -2.47 -3.48 10.83
CA ALA A 25 -3.90 -3.62 11.11
C ALA A 25 -4.64 -4.56 10.16
N LEU A 26 -4.00 -5.00 9.07
CA LEU A 26 -4.60 -5.99 8.18
C LEU A 26 -4.99 -7.26 8.96
N CYS A 27 -6.18 -7.78 8.67
CA CYS A 27 -6.77 -8.93 9.38
C CYS A 27 -7.12 -8.71 10.85
N TYR A 28 -7.15 -7.47 11.31
CA TYR A 28 -7.85 -7.09 12.53
C TYR A 28 -9.16 -6.40 12.14
N PRO A 29 -10.33 -7.07 12.20
CA PRO A 29 -11.57 -6.57 11.59
C PRO A 29 -12.06 -5.20 12.09
N ASP A 30 -11.61 -4.77 13.28
CA ASP A 30 -11.96 -3.47 13.86
C ASP A 30 -11.01 -2.34 13.43
N PHE A 31 -9.91 -2.67 12.74
CA PHE A 31 -8.79 -1.75 12.44
C PHE A 31 -8.24 -1.89 11.02
N ASP A 32 -8.66 -2.89 10.26
CA ASP A 32 -8.18 -3.24 8.91
C ASP A 32 -8.64 -2.26 7.82
N TYR A 33 -8.64 -0.97 8.14
CA TYR A 33 -9.00 0.08 7.20
C TYR A 33 -8.04 1.25 7.21
N ALA A 34 -8.08 1.94 6.07
CA ALA A 34 -7.38 3.18 5.79
C ALA A 34 -8.33 4.19 5.14
N LEU A 35 -8.01 5.47 5.29
CA LEU A 35 -8.69 6.57 4.61
C LEU A 35 -7.67 7.44 3.90
N SER A 36 -7.93 7.78 2.64
CA SER A 36 -7.19 8.80 1.91
C SER A 36 -8.11 9.95 1.52
N GLY A 37 -7.80 11.14 2.00
CA GLY A 37 -8.48 12.39 1.68
C GLY A 37 -7.75 13.22 0.64
N ASN A 38 -8.35 14.35 0.27
CA ASN A 38 -7.80 15.34 -0.65
C ASN A 38 -7.49 14.79 -2.05
N LEU A 39 -8.13 13.68 -2.44
CA LEU A 39 -7.90 13.06 -3.74
C LEU A 39 -8.40 13.94 -4.88
N SER A 40 -7.62 14.00 -5.94
CA SER A 40 -7.88 14.80 -7.14
C SER A 40 -8.37 13.96 -8.33
N GLY A 41 -8.31 12.62 -8.20
CA GLY A 41 -8.59 11.68 -9.27
C GLY A 41 -7.54 11.71 -10.38
N PHE A 42 -6.34 12.23 -10.09
CA PHE A 42 -5.31 12.46 -11.09
C PHE A 42 -3.90 12.19 -10.54
N PHE A 43 -3.07 11.57 -11.37
CA PHE A 43 -1.61 11.48 -11.20
C PHE A 43 -0.94 11.35 -12.57
N PRO A 44 0.35 11.69 -12.71
CA PRO A 44 1.08 11.53 -13.97
C PRO A 44 1.08 10.09 -14.47
N TYR A 45 0.85 9.89 -15.77
CA TYR A 45 1.00 8.60 -16.44
C TYR A 45 1.88 8.77 -17.69
N PRO A 46 3.03 8.06 -17.83
CA PRO A 46 3.58 7.10 -16.86
C PRO A 46 3.94 7.76 -15.53
N LEU A 47 3.94 6.96 -14.46
CA LEU A 47 4.20 7.42 -13.11
C LEU A 47 5.63 7.96 -12.98
N GLN A 48 5.79 9.10 -12.29
CA GLN A 48 7.06 9.80 -12.13
C GLN A 48 7.33 10.08 -10.65
N ASN A 49 8.55 9.84 -10.18
CA ASN A 49 8.98 10.33 -8.88
C ASN A 49 8.94 11.87 -8.82
N GLN A 50 8.82 12.43 -7.61
CA GLN A 50 9.02 13.87 -7.38
C GLN A 50 8.13 14.77 -8.26
N ASN A 51 6.89 14.35 -8.50
CA ASN A 51 5.89 15.15 -9.19
C ASN A 51 4.85 15.67 -8.19
N THR A 52 4.49 16.95 -8.27
CA THR A 52 3.55 17.60 -7.37
C THR A 52 2.11 17.11 -7.52
N GLN A 53 1.81 16.35 -8.58
CA GLN A 53 0.52 15.73 -8.85
C GLN A 53 0.44 14.28 -8.33
N ASN A 54 1.43 13.80 -7.58
CA ASN A 54 1.46 12.43 -7.08
C ASN A 54 0.64 12.21 -5.80
N TRP A 55 -0.07 13.22 -5.28
CA TRP A 55 -0.76 13.15 -3.99
C TRP A 55 -1.61 11.88 -3.86
N ASP A 56 -2.52 11.65 -4.81
CA ASP A 56 -3.44 10.52 -4.80
C ASP A 56 -2.74 9.16 -4.66
N PHE A 57 -1.68 8.95 -5.46
CA PHE A 57 -0.89 7.72 -5.41
C PHE A 57 -0.10 7.61 -4.10
N MET A 58 0.57 8.69 -3.72
CA MET A 58 1.44 8.74 -2.54
C MET A 58 0.66 8.50 -1.25
N VAL A 59 -0.43 9.23 -1.01
CA VAL A 59 -1.22 9.11 0.23
C VAL A 59 -1.86 7.74 0.34
N THR A 60 -2.42 7.21 -0.76
CA THR A 60 -3.03 5.87 -0.75
C THR A 60 -2.00 4.80 -0.39
N ALA A 61 -0.80 4.88 -0.97
CA ALA A 61 0.29 3.97 -0.64
C ALA A 61 0.82 4.19 0.79
N HIS A 62 0.87 5.44 1.28
CA HIS A 62 1.27 5.77 2.64
C HIS A 62 0.40 5.07 3.67
N GLU A 63 -0.92 5.18 3.53
CA GLU A 63 -1.85 4.60 4.49
C GLU A 63 -1.87 3.07 4.42
N TRP A 64 -1.75 2.49 3.23
CA TRP A 64 -1.52 1.05 3.12
C TRP A 64 -0.22 0.63 3.80
N GLY A 65 0.85 1.42 3.66
CA GLY A 65 2.11 1.19 4.33
C GLY A 65 1.94 1.07 5.85
N HIS A 66 1.11 1.93 6.45
CA HIS A 66 0.74 1.80 7.87
C HIS A 66 -0.01 0.49 8.15
N ASN A 67 -1.04 0.14 7.39
CA ASN A 67 -1.76 -1.13 7.62
C ASN A 67 -0.83 -2.37 7.50
N PHE A 68 0.21 -2.29 6.66
CA PHE A 68 1.29 -3.30 6.56
C PHE A 68 2.38 -3.17 7.65
N GLY A 69 2.24 -2.23 8.58
CA GLY A 69 3.12 -2.08 9.76
C GLY A 69 4.23 -1.04 9.63
N ALA A 70 4.37 -0.33 8.51
CA ALA A 70 5.43 0.67 8.43
C ALA A 70 5.14 1.90 9.31
N PRO A 71 6.07 2.33 10.18
CA PRO A 71 5.99 3.63 10.80
C PRO A 71 6.50 4.72 9.84
N HIS A 72 6.25 5.98 10.19
CA HIS A 72 6.80 7.11 9.45
C HIS A 72 8.33 7.11 9.47
N THR A 73 8.96 7.59 8.39
CA THR A 73 10.42 7.64 8.25
C THR A 73 11.14 8.47 9.32
N HIS A 74 10.43 9.38 9.99
CA HIS A 74 10.92 10.24 11.07
C HIS A 74 10.60 9.73 12.48
N GLN A 75 10.05 8.51 12.61
CA GLN A 75 9.71 7.84 13.86
C GLN A 75 10.00 6.35 13.76
N GLN A 76 11.27 6.00 13.56
CA GLN A 76 11.72 4.63 13.28
C GLN A 76 12.19 3.87 14.53
N SER A 77 11.98 4.40 15.73
CA SER A 77 12.49 3.79 16.97
C SER A 77 12.08 2.31 17.09
N PRO A 78 13.01 1.40 17.43
CA PRO A 78 14.36 1.66 17.96
C PRO A 78 15.44 1.91 16.89
N LEU A 79 15.11 1.85 15.60
CA LEU A 79 16.03 2.16 14.51
C LEU A 79 16.21 3.67 14.35
N SER A 80 17.29 4.06 13.67
CA SER A 80 17.49 5.45 13.27
C SER A 80 16.41 5.89 12.30
N ASN A 81 15.96 7.13 12.46
CA ASN A 81 15.13 7.81 11.48
C ASN A 81 15.83 7.85 10.11
N ILE A 82 15.05 7.61 9.06
CA ILE A 82 15.50 7.66 7.66
C ILE A 82 15.61 9.12 7.21
N ASP A 83 14.62 9.93 7.57
CA ASP A 83 14.61 11.39 7.41
C ASP A 83 14.00 12.05 8.66
N ASN A 84 14.03 13.38 8.74
CA ASN A 84 13.39 14.11 9.83
C ASN A 84 12.41 15.19 9.34
N CYS A 85 11.84 15.00 8.14
CA CYS A 85 10.92 15.98 7.55
C CYS A 85 9.68 16.17 8.43
N GLY A 86 9.13 15.09 9.00
CA GLY A 86 7.98 15.17 9.93
C GLY A 86 8.31 15.82 11.28
N ASN A 87 9.60 15.94 11.61
CA ASN A 87 10.09 16.68 12.78
C ASN A 87 10.51 18.12 12.44
N GLY A 88 10.16 18.61 11.24
CA GLY A 88 10.45 19.97 10.79
C GLY A 88 11.85 20.18 10.19
N ASN A 89 12.63 19.11 9.94
CA ASN A 89 13.94 19.22 9.29
C ASN A 89 13.89 18.73 7.83
N CYS A 90 13.85 19.69 6.91
CA CYS A 90 13.80 19.46 5.47
C CYS A 90 15.19 19.37 4.81
N SER A 91 16.23 19.02 5.56
CA SER A 91 17.60 18.89 5.01
C SER A 91 17.83 17.55 4.29
N GLN A 92 16.91 16.60 4.41
CA GLN A 92 17.01 15.24 3.87
C GLN A 92 15.90 15.02 2.83
N LEU A 93 16.04 15.65 1.68
CA LEU A 93 15.13 15.53 0.53
C LEU A 93 15.81 14.77 -0.63
N PRO A 94 15.05 14.06 -1.47
CA PRO A 94 13.63 13.74 -1.32
C PRO A 94 13.37 12.65 -0.26
N GLY A 95 12.18 12.67 0.32
CA GLY A 95 11.68 11.56 1.15
C GLY A 95 11.17 10.38 0.32
N THR A 96 10.70 9.34 1.00
CA THR A 96 10.01 8.17 0.41
C THR A 96 8.53 8.13 0.81
N ILE A 97 7.74 7.17 0.34
CA ILE A 97 6.28 7.12 0.57
C ILE A 97 5.89 7.34 2.05
N MET A 98 6.57 6.72 3.02
CA MET A 98 6.27 6.90 4.47
C MET A 98 6.77 8.21 5.08
N SER A 99 7.18 9.18 4.26
CA SER A 99 7.79 10.44 4.69
C SER A 99 6.81 11.61 4.67
N TYR A 100 7.09 12.58 5.54
CA TYR A 100 6.40 13.86 5.59
C TYR A 100 7.16 14.96 4.83
N CYS A 101 8.15 14.61 3.99
CA CYS A 101 8.87 15.59 3.18
C CYS A 101 7.97 16.37 2.21
N HIS A 102 6.76 15.90 1.92
CA HIS A 102 5.80 16.69 1.16
C HIS A 102 5.38 18.00 1.87
N LEU A 103 5.63 18.13 3.17
CA LEU A 103 5.41 19.34 3.95
C LEU A 103 6.55 20.37 3.80
N CYS A 104 7.64 20.03 3.10
CA CYS A 104 8.84 20.87 2.96
C CYS A 104 8.75 21.96 1.89
N GLY A 105 7.59 22.12 1.26
CA GLY A 105 7.27 23.27 0.40
C GLY A 105 6.95 22.92 -1.05
N ASN A 106 7.51 21.83 -1.60
CA ASN A 106 7.24 21.40 -2.97
C ASN A 106 6.17 20.30 -3.08
N GLY A 107 5.40 20.05 -2.00
CA GLY A 107 4.39 18.99 -1.99
C GLY A 107 5.01 17.62 -2.28
N THR A 108 4.28 16.75 -2.98
CA THR A 108 4.83 15.44 -3.42
C THR A 108 5.98 15.56 -4.43
N GLY A 109 6.34 16.77 -4.87
CA GLY A 109 7.59 17.04 -5.56
C GLY A 109 8.84 16.69 -4.74
N ASP A 110 8.71 16.60 -3.41
CA ASP A 110 9.80 16.23 -2.50
C ASP A 110 9.77 14.75 -2.08
N VAL A 111 9.03 13.90 -2.80
CA VAL A 111 8.82 12.49 -2.45
C VAL A 111 9.07 11.55 -3.64
N ASN A 112 9.88 10.52 -3.41
CA ASN A 112 9.99 9.37 -4.30
C ASN A 112 8.87 8.35 -4.01
N LEU A 113 8.29 7.78 -5.06
CA LEU A 113 7.20 6.82 -5.03
C LEU A 113 7.69 5.38 -4.82
N ASN A 114 8.60 5.22 -3.87
CA ASN A 114 9.02 3.93 -3.36
C ASN A 114 8.96 3.95 -1.84
N PHE A 115 8.75 2.79 -1.23
CA PHE A 115 9.01 2.60 0.19
C PHE A 115 10.52 2.57 0.41
N HIS A 116 11.00 3.14 1.53
CA HIS A 116 12.40 2.99 1.89
C HIS A 116 12.70 1.54 2.24
N PRO A 117 13.89 0.98 1.91
CA PRO A 117 14.24 -0.40 2.26
C PRO A 117 14.09 -0.74 3.74
N GLN A 118 14.29 0.23 4.65
CA GLN A 118 14.03 0.02 6.08
C GLN A 118 12.53 -0.13 6.40
N ASN A 119 11.64 0.64 5.76
CA ASN A 119 10.19 0.42 5.88
C ASN A 119 9.80 -0.99 5.42
N ILE A 120 10.35 -1.44 4.29
CA ILE A 120 10.07 -2.77 3.73
C ILE A 120 10.61 -3.87 4.65
N ASN A 121 11.93 -3.88 4.87
CA ASN A 121 12.62 -5.03 5.44
C ASN A 121 12.47 -5.12 6.97
N SER A 122 12.38 -3.99 7.66
CA SER A 122 12.35 -3.96 9.12
C SER A 122 10.95 -3.91 9.70
N TRP A 123 9.95 -3.53 8.90
CA TRP A 123 8.58 -3.31 9.37
C TRP A 123 7.54 -4.09 8.56
N MET A 124 7.45 -3.88 7.25
CA MET A 124 6.40 -4.53 6.44
C MET A 124 6.58 -6.05 6.35
N LEU A 125 7.78 -6.52 5.97
CA LEU A 125 8.08 -7.95 5.92
C LEU A 125 8.08 -8.57 7.33
N ALA A 126 8.45 -7.80 8.34
CA ALA A 126 8.40 -8.21 9.74
C ALA A 126 6.94 -8.48 10.18
N TYR A 127 6.03 -7.55 9.89
CA TYR A 127 4.59 -7.68 10.15
C TYR A 127 3.98 -8.89 9.42
N LEU A 128 4.26 -9.02 8.11
CA LEU A 128 3.76 -10.13 7.28
C LEU A 128 4.29 -11.49 7.74
N GLY A 129 5.57 -11.57 8.09
CA GLY A 129 6.19 -12.81 8.54
C GLY A 129 5.95 -13.16 10.00
N SER A 130 5.27 -12.30 10.77
CA SER A 130 5.21 -12.37 12.24
C SER A 130 6.61 -12.53 12.86
N THR A 131 7.58 -11.76 12.35
CA THR A 131 8.99 -11.78 12.78
C THR A 131 9.49 -10.38 13.12
N GLY A 132 10.66 -10.27 13.75
CA GLY A 132 11.45 -9.02 13.77
C GLY A 132 11.13 -8.03 14.90
N LEU A 133 11.32 -6.73 14.59
CA LEU A 133 11.28 -5.57 15.51
C LEU A 133 9.87 -5.04 15.80
N TYR A 134 8.83 -5.67 15.24
CA TYR A 134 7.46 -5.27 15.48
C TYR A 134 7.11 -5.50 16.95
N SER A 135 6.70 -4.45 17.65
CA SER A 135 6.35 -4.52 19.07
C SER A 135 4.92 -5.06 19.32
N GLY A 136 4.18 -5.35 18.25
CA GLY A 136 2.86 -5.99 18.29
C GLY A 136 2.88 -7.40 17.71
N ASP A 137 1.72 -8.06 17.73
CA ASP A 137 1.49 -9.30 16.99
C ASP A 137 1.59 -9.01 15.48
N GLY A 138 2.18 -9.93 14.70
CA GLY A 138 2.19 -9.84 13.24
C GLY A 138 0.79 -10.01 12.66
N ALA A 139 0.66 -10.03 11.33
CA ALA A 139 -0.63 -10.25 10.69
C ALA A 139 -1.25 -11.58 11.19
N PRO A 140 -2.48 -11.59 11.74
CA PRO A 140 -3.11 -12.79 12.30
C PRO A 140 -3.65 -13.75 11.22
N CYS A 141 -3.36 -13.46 9.95
CA CYS A 141 -3.75 -14.21 8.78
C CYS A 141 -2.54 -14.30 7.83
N ASP A 142 -2.56 -15.27 6.92
CA ASP A 142 -1.57 -15.33 5.85
C ASP A 142 -1.96 -14.34 4.74
N LEU A 143 -1.16 -13.28 4.60
CA LEU A 143 -1.27 -12.28 3.53
C LEU A 143 -0.23 -12.49 2.42
N THR A 144 0.73 -13.39 2.65
CA THR A 144 1.78 -13.70 1.69
C THR A 144 1.32 -14.75 0.68
N GLY A 145 0.32 -15.54 1.07
CA GLY A 145 -0.12 -16.71 0.34
C GLY A 145 1.00 -17.73 0.21
N ASN A 146 0.69 -18.88 -0.38
CA ASN A 146 1.73 -19.68 -0.98
C ASN A 146 2.25 -18.93 -2.23
N PRO A 147 3.54 -18.54 -2.30
CA PRO A 147 4.08 -17.88 -3.50
C PRO A 147 3.95 -18.76 -4.75
N LEU A 148 3.76 -20.08 -4.55
CA LEU A 148 3.26 -21.00 -5.55
C LEU A 148 1.74 -21.07 -5.41
N CYS A 149 1.02 -20.58 -6.40
CA CYS A 149 -0.44 -20.63 -6.48
C CYS A 149 -0.91 -22.06 -6.88
N ASN A 150 -0.39 -23.07 -6.18
CA ASN A 150 -0.50 -24.48 -6.57
C ASN A 150 -1.74 -25.18 -5.96
N GLU A 151 -2.68 -24.39 -5.44
CA GLU A 151 -3.93 -24.84 -4.86
C GLU A 151 -5.13 -24.45 -5.73
N THR A 152 -6.05 -25.40 -5.90
CA THR A 152 -7.20 -25.26 -6.78
C THR A 152 -8.07 -24.09 -6.33
N GLY A 153 -8.22 -23.06 -7.18
CA GLY A 153 -9.07 -21.90 -6.90
C GLY A 153 -8.34 -20.62 -6.46
N CYS A 154 -7.03 -20.53 -6.65
CA CYS A 154 -6.27 -19.30 -6.42
C CYS A 154 -6.53 -18.28 -7.55
N ILE A 155 -7.61 -17.51 -7.39
CA ILE A 155 -8.12 -16.51 -8.34
C ILE A 155 -7.13 -15.38 -8.66
N ALA A 156 -6.08 -15.22 -7.85
CA ALA A 156 -5.07 -14.19 -8.02
C ALA A 156 -4.07 -14.52 -9.15
N ASP A 157 -3.83 -15.80 -9.47
CA ASP A 157 -3.03 -16.22 -10.63
C ASP A 157 -3.88 -16.15 -11.89
N THR A 158 -3.98 -14.96 -12.45
CA THR A 158 -4.90 -14.70 -13.56
C THR A 158 -4.32 -15.17 -14.89
N ASN A 159 -2.99 -15.38 -14.95
CA ASN A 159 -2.34 -15.88 -16.14
C ASN A 159 -2.17 -17.42 -16.15
N GLY A 160 -2.36 -18.08 -15.00
CA GLY A 160 -2.31 -19.53 -14.81
C GLY A 160 -0.89 -20.11 -14.83
N ASP A 161 0.14 -19.31 -14.55
CA ASP A 161 1.55 -19.74 -14.59
C ASP A 161 2.04 -20.34 -13.25
N GLY A 162 1.18 -20.33 -12.22
CA GLY A 162 1.44 -20.87 -10.90
C GLY A 162 2.23 -19.93 -10.00
N ILE A 163 2.49 -18.68 -10.40
CA ILE A 163 3.32 -17.71 -9.69
C ILE A 163 2.58 -16.39 -9.52
N LEU A 164 2.33 -15.98 -8.29
CA LEU A 164 1.77 -14.65 -8.02
C LEU A 164 2.80 -13.56 -8.30
N SER A 165 2.57 -12.77 -9.35
CA SER A 165 3.50 -11.77 -9.85
C SER A 165 2.78 -10.55 -10.45
N PRO A 166 3.49 -9.45 -10.77
CA PRO A 166 2.89 -8.33 -11.52
C PRO A 166 2.32 -8.71 -12.90
N ALA A 167 2.69 -9.88 -13.44
CA ALA A 167 2.11 -10.39 -14.68
C ALA A 167 0.63 -10.75 -14.51
N ASP A 168 0.21 -11.18 -13.33
CA ASP A 168 -1.19 -11.50 -13.02
C ASP A 168 -2.08 -10.28 -13.05
N PHE A 169 -1.63 -9.18 -12.46
CA PHE A 169 -2.35 -7.92 -12.55
C PHE A 169 -2.51 -7.47 -14.01
N SER A 170 -1.45 -7.63 -14.81
CA SER A 170 -1.50 -7.31 -16.25
C SER A 170 -2.49 -8.22 -17.00
N ALA A 171 -2.51 -9.52 -16.68
CA ALA A 171 -3.46 -10.48 -17.24
C ALA A 171 -4.90 -10.17 -16.81
N TRP A 172 -5.12 -9.80 -15.55
CA TRP A 172 -6.41 -9.37 -15.04
C TRP A 172 -6.92 -8.12 -15.75
N VAL A 173 -6.07 -7.09 -15.95
CA VAL A 173 -6.46 -5.90 -16.72
C VAL A 173 -6.85 -6.26 -18.15
N ALA A 174 -6.12 -7.19 -18.79
CA ALA A 174 -6.48 -7.67 -20.12
C ALA A 174 -7.83 -8.41 -20.11
N ALA A 175 -8.08 -9.26 -19.11
CA ALA A 175 -9.35 -9.98 -18.94
C ALA A 175 -10.52 -9.04 -18.68
N PHE A 176 -10.35 -8.03 -17.83
CA PHE A 176 -11.34 -7.00 -17.53
C PHE A 176 -11.74 -6.22 -18.79
N ASN A 177 -10.75 -5.73 -19.55
CA ASN A 177 -11.00 -5.02 -20.81
C ASN A 177 -11.67 -5.90 -21.89
N ALA A 178 -11.48 -7.22 -21.82
CA ALA A 178 -12.10 -8.18 -22.74
C ALA A 178 -13.47 -8.68 -22.25
N GLY A 179 -13.91 -8.34 -21.04
CA GLY A 179 -15.12 -8.91 -20.44
C GLY A 179 -15.02 -10.43 -20.21
N ALA A 180 -13.81 -10.95 -20.02
CA ALA A 180 -13.55 -12.38 -19.92
C ALA A 180 -13.74 -12.88 -18.49
N ALA A 181 -14.18 -14.12 -18.30
CA ALA A 181 -14.50 -14.69 -16.98
C ALA A 181 -13.38 -14.58 -15.92
N ALA A 182 -12.10 -14.53 -16.34
CA ALA A 182 -10.97 -14.34 -15.44
C ALA A 182 -10.93 -12.96 -14.75
N CYS A 183 -11.73 -12.00 -15.20
CA CYS A 183 -11.92 -10.71 -14.52
C CYS A 183 -12.73 -10.85 -13.22
N ASP A 184 -13.63 -11.84 -13.15
CA ASP A 184 -14.68 -11.99 -12.13
C ASP A 184 -14.11 -12.72 -10.93
N GLN A 185 -13.21 -12.02 -10.23
CA GLN A 185 -12.51 -12.57 -9.07
C GLN A 185 -13.43 -12.74 -7.86
N ASN A 186 -14.56 -12.03 -7.79
CA ASN A 186 -15.54 -12.15 -6.70
C ASN A 186 -16.69 -13.13 -7.03
N GLY A 187 -16.73 -13.70 -8.23
CA GLY A 187 -17.70 -14.72 -8.64
C GLY A 187 -19.14 -14.22 -8.71
N ASP A 188 -19.36 -12.92 -8.91
CA ASP A 188 -20.69 -12.32 -8.98
C ASP A 188 -21.30 -12.32 -10.39
N GLY A 189 -20.56 -12.82 -11.37
CA GLY A 189 -20.94 -12.89 -12.77
C GLY A 189 -20.65 -11.61 -13.55
N SER A 190 -19.90 -10.66 -12.98
CA SER A 190 -19.56 -9.40 -13.61
C SER A 190 -18.07 -9.06 -13.53
N CYS A 191 -17.56 -8.37 -14.57
CA CYS A 191 -16.26 -7.69 -14.51
C CYS A 191 -16.48 -6.31 -13.89
N THR A 192 -16.54 -6.22 -12.56
CA THR A 192 -16.73 -4.94 -11.84
C THR A 192 -15.72 -4.71 -10.74
#